data_AF-A0A7Y4L8J8-F1
#
_entry.id   AF-A0A7Y4L8J8-F1
#
_cell.length_a   1.000
_cell.length_b   1.000
_cell.length_c   1.000
_cell.angle_alpha   90.00
_cell.angle_beta   90.00
_cell.angle_gamma   90.00
#
_symmetry.space_group_name_H-M   'P 1'
#
loop_
_entity.id
_entity.type
_entity.pdbx_description
1 polymer ?
#
loop_
_entity_poly.entity_id
_entity_poly.type
_entity_poly.pdbx_seq_one_letter_code
_entity_poly.pdbx_strand_id
1 'polypeptide(L)'
;MSTPSEAVERRLYNALWWAKVQSAGPLEVEPDTPAVAGLTRAATPDGAKVWLVPTMPSGAGHTVLEELGAPPVAVEQPNETARVLAICVTCCWADRSGSAWPGTTGTLVQIRSVYAAMRGRAEQSSDLTLIIGSLRRLHATHWIRWNEKAGEVRLGPRVITWDAGDQAALRDLCRHLPDPPPAVLAEAPAAEPEPDPVLATEEAADE
;
A
#
# COMPACT_ATOMS: atom_id res chain seq x y z
N MET A 1 -2.17 -15.70 35.04
CA MET A 1 -0.72 -15.92 35.04
C MET A 1 -0.43 -16.92 33.94
N SER A 2 0.13 -16.48 32.80
CA SER A 2 0.47 -17.42 31.71
C SER A 2 1.54 -18.41 32.20
N THR A 3 1.39 -19.67 31.83
CA THR A 3 2.38 -20.69 32.16
C THR A 3 3.68 -20.44 31.39
N PRO A 4 4.84 -20.91 31.88
CA PRO A 4 6.11 -20.73 31.19
C PRO A 4 6.12 -21.29 29.75
N SER A 5 5.36 -22.35 29.44
CA SER A 5 5.20 -22.90 28.08
C SER A 5 4.49 -21.91 27.15
N GLU A 6 3.36 -21.37 27.60
CA GLU A 6 2.54 -20.40 26.85
C GLU A 6 3.33 -19.12 26.54
N ALA A 7 4.17 -18.67 27.47
CA ALA A 7 5.04 -17.52 27.25
C ALA A 7 6.12 -17.78 26.18
N VAL A 8 6.66 -19.01 26.11
CA VAL A 8 7.63 -19.41 25.07
C VAL A 8 6.94 -19.53 23.72
N GLU A 9 5.79 -20.19 23.66
CA GLU A 9 4.98 -20.32 22.43
C GLU A 9 4.62 -18.95 21.84
N ARG A 10 4.20 -18.00 22.67
CA ARG A 10 3.92 -16.63 22.24
C ARG A 10 5.16 -15.90 21.69
N ARG A 11 6.34 -16.12 22.28
CA ARG A 11 7.60 -15.54 21.79
C ARG A 11 7.98 -16.13 20.43
N LEU A 12 7.86 -17.44 20.25
CA LEU A 12 8.13 -18.12 18.98
C LEU A 12 7.16 -17.67 17.89
N TYR A 13 5.87 -17.55 18.22
CA TYR A 13 4.85 -17.00 17.33
C TYR A 13 5.21 -15.58 16.86
N ASN A 14 5.54 -14.68 17.80
CA ASN A 14 5.94 -13.32 17.47
C ASN A 14 7.21 -13.29 16.61
N ALA A 15 8.22 -14.09 16.94
CA ALA A 15 9.47 -14.16 16.19
C ALA A 15 9.25 -14.63 14.74
N LEU A 16 8.40 -15.64 14.54
CA LEU A 16 8.05 -16.14 13.20
C LEU A 16 7.39 -15.05 12.36
N TRP A 17 6.42 -14.33 12.92
CA TRP A 17 5.75 -13.25 12.18
C TRP A 17 6.68 -12.09 11.88
N TRP A 18 7.55 -11.71 12.82
CA TRP A 18 8.60 -10.74 12.56
C TRP A 18 9.52 -11.20 11.43
N ALA A 19 9.96 -12.46 11.42
CA ALA A 19 10.80 -12.97 10.35
C ALA A 19 10.12 -12.89 8.97
N LYS A 20 8.84 -13.25 8.88
CA LYS A 20 8.06 -13.16 7.63
C LYS A 20 7.92 -11.71 7.15
N VAL A 21 7.60 -10.78 8.06
CA VAL A 21 7.39 -9.38 7.71
C VAL A 21 8.70 -8.67 7.37
N GLN A 22 9.81 -9.03 8.01
CA GLN A 22 11.13 -8.49 7.67
C GLN A 22 11.61 -8.96 6.29
N SER A 23 11.28 -10.20 5.90
CA SER A 23 11.71 -10.73 4.59
C SER A 23 10.82 -10.26 3.43
N ALA A 24 9.52 -10.08 3.67
CA ALA A 24 8.55 -9.79 2.60
C ALA A 24 7.94 -8.37 2.65
N GLY A 25 8.15 -7.62 3.72
CA GLY A 25 7.41 -6.37 3.99
C GLY A 25 6.04 -6.64 4.65
N PRO A 26 5.13 -5.64 4.67
CA PRO A 26 3.78 -5.82 5.19
C PRO A 26 3.07 -7.04 4.60
N LEU A 27 2.38 -7.80 5.44
CA LEU A 27 1.72 -9.05 5.04
C LEU A 27 0.22 -8.99 5.21
N GLU A 28 -0.50 -9.43 4.20
CA GLU A 28 -1.96 -9.59 4.28
C GLU A 28 -2.32 -10.93 4.94
N VAL A 29 -3.22 -10.91 5.91
CA VAL A 29 -3.63 -12.07 6.72
C VAL A 29 -5.14 -12.05 6.99
N GLU A 30 -5.67 -13.18 7.45
CA GLU A 30 -7.08 -13.28 7.86
C GLU A 30 -7.36 -12.40 9.10
N PRO A 31 -8.56 -11.80 9.21
CA PRO A 31 -8.89 -10.89 10.31
C PRO A 31 -8.80 -11.51 11.71
N ASP A 32 -8.97 -12.82 11.82
CA ASP A 32 -8.88 -13.61 13.06
C ASP A 32 -7.43 -14.00 13.43
N THR A 33 -6.46 -13.77 12.54
CA THR A 33 -5.03 -13.99 12.81
C THR A 33 -4.64 -13.26 14.09
N PRO A 34 -4.08 -13.94 15.12
CA PRO A 34 -3.76 -13.30 16.39
C PRO A 34 -2.86 -12.07 16.26
N ALA A 35 -3.01 -11.12 17.21
CA ALA A 35 -2.18 -9.93 17.24
C ALA A 35 -0.70 -10.29 17.50
N VAL A 36 0.19 -9.69 16.73
CA VAL A 36 1.64 -9.85 16.85
C VAL A 36 2.22 -8.59 17.48
N ALA A 37 2.99 -8.75 18.54
CA ALA A 37 3.57 -7.60 19.23
C ALA A 37 4.50 -6.80 18.30
N GLY A 38 4.31 -5.48 18.24
CA GLY A 38 5.13 -4.57 17.43
C GLY A 38 4.74 -4.49 15.94
N LEU A 39 3.61 -5.11 15.55
CA LEU A 39 3.01 -4.95 14.23
C LEU A 39 1.65 -4.24 14.36
N THR A 40 1.42 -3.20 13.56
CA THR A 40 0.10 -2.57 13.41
C THR A 40 -0.75 -3.37 12.45
N ARG A 41 -2.06 -3.40 12.75
CA ARG A 41 -3.09 -4.04 11.92
C ARG A 41 -3.80 -2.97 11.09
N ALA A 42 -3.72 -3.07 9.77
CA ALA A 42 -4.44 -2.20 8.85
C ALA A 42 -5.53 -2.99 8.12
N ALA A 43 -6.80 -2.73 8.41
CA ALA A 43 -7.90 -3.36 7.70
C ALA A 43 -7.86 -2.98 6.21
N THR A 44 -8.13 -3.95 5.33
CA THR A 44 -8.37 -3.67 3.91
C THR A 44 -9.65 -2.85 3.75
N PRO A 45 -9.81 -2.10 2.64
CA PRO A 45 -11.02 -1.30 2.40
C PRO A 45 -12.33 -2.11 2.46
N ASP A 46 -12.29 -3.37 2.05
CA ASP A 46 -13.42 -4.32 2.05
C ASP A 46 -13.57 -5.08 3.38
N GLY A 47 -12.64 -4.90 4.33
CA GLY A 47 -12.62 -5.59 5.62
C GLY A 47 -12.36 -7.09 5.54
N ALA A 48 -12.16 -7.65 4.34
CA ALA A 48 -11.98 -9.09 4.14
C ALA A 48 -10.66 -9.59 4.74
N LYS A 49 -9.64 -8.72 4.81
CA LYS A 49 -8.31 -9.06 5.30
C LYS A 49 -7.71 -7.92 6.11
N VAL A 50 -6.58 -8.23 6.74
CA VAL A 50 -5.82 -7.27 7.54
C VAL A 50 -4.35 -7.32 7.12
N TRP A 51 -3.72 -6.16 6.97
CA TRP A 51 -2.29 -6.05 6.81
C TRP A 51 -1.60 -6.01 8.18
N LEU A 52 -0.57 -6.84 8.36
CA LEU A 52 0.40 -6.73 9.44
C LEU A 52 1.56 -5.85 8.98
N VAL A 53 1.70 -4.68 9.59
CA VAL A 53 2.66 -3.63 9.20
C VAL A 53 3.66 -3.41 10.33
N PRO A 54 4.97 -3.46 10.08
CA PRO A 54 5.97 -3.07 11.09
C PRO A 54 5.73 -1.66 11.58
N THR A 55 5.57 -1.50 12.90
CA THR A 55 5.64 -0.18 13.51
C THR A 55 7.04 0.08 13.99
N MET A 56 7.62 1.19 13.54
CA MET A 56 8.76 1.78 14.21
C MET A 56 8.26 2.42 15.51
N PRO A 57 8.97 2.24 16.64
CA PRO A 57 8.69 3.01 17.85
C PRO A 57 8.75 4.52 17.55
N SER A 58 7.93 5.31 18.26
CA SER A 58 8.01 6.77 18.18
C SER A 58 9.45 7.24 18.46
N GLY A 59 10.03 8.03 17.55
CA GLY A 59 11.41 8.51 17.64
C GLY A 59 12.47 7.60 17.02
N ALA A 60 12.13 6.38 16.59
CA ALA A 60 13.02 5.50 15.82
C ALA A 60 13.08 5.90 14.34
N GLY A 61 13.44 7.17 14.09
CA GLY A 61 13.59 7.76 12.77
C GLY A 61 15.00 7.61 12.20
N HIS A 62 15.32 8.41 11.18
CA HIS A 62 16.63 8.38 10.52
C HIS A 62 17.80 8.63 11.50
N THR A 63 17.60 9.48 12.50
CA THR A 63 18.58 9.77 13.56
C THR A 63 19.02 8.52 14.31
N VAL A 64 18.13 7.55 14.51
CA VAL A 64 18.48 6.28 15.15
C VAL A 64 19.34 5.41 14.24
N LEU A 65 19.13 5.46 12.91
CA LEU A 65 20.01 4.76 11.97
C LEU A 65 21.42 5.35 11.97
N GLU A 66 21.51 6.68 12.05
CA GLU A 66 22.78 7.39 12.20
C GLU A 66 23.50 7.00 13.50
N GLU A 67 22.79 6.99 14.64
CA GLU A 67 23.33 6.57 15.94
C GLU A 67 23.82 5.11 15.93
N LEU A 68 23.13 4.23 15.22
CA LEU A 68 23.49 2.82 15.10
C LEU A 68 24.59 2.56 14.05
N GLY A 69 25.09 3.59 13.37
CA GLY A 69 26.06 3.44 12.29
C GLY A 69 25.53 2.62 11.11
N ALA A 70 24.21 2.56 10.95
CA ALA A 70 23.54 1.80 9.90
C ALA A 70 23.31 2.72 8.69
N PRO A 71 24.08 2.57 7.59
CA PRO A 71 23.90 3.43 6.44
C PRO A 71 22.49 3.22 5.85
N PRO A 72 21.78 4.30 5.48
CA PRO A 72 20.46 4.16 4.89
C PRO A 72 20.52 3.40 3.56
N VAL A 73 19.51 2.57 3.32
CA VAL A 73 19.35 1.88 2.03
C VAL A 73 19.23 2.93 0.93
N ALA A 74 20.13 2.88 -0.04
CA ALA A 74 20.12 3.81 -1.16
C ALA A 74 18.85 3.63 -1.98
N VAL A 75 17.98 4.64 -1.98
CA VAL A 75 16.85 4.73 -2.89
C VAL A 75 17.31 5.43 -4.15
N GLU A 76 17.12 4.81 -5.31
CA GLU A 76 17.36 5.46 -6.59
C GLU A 76 16.42 6.67 -6.74
N GLN A 77 16.99 7.86 -6.94
CA GLN A 77 16.25 9.13 -7.08
C GLN A 77 15.25 9.37 -5.93
N PRO A 78 15.74 9.57 -4.69
CA PRO A 78 14.88 9.65 -3.51
C PRO A 78 13.91 10.83 -3.58
N ASN A 79 14.37 11.98 -4.08
CA ASN A 79 13.55 13.18 -4.24
C ASN A 79 12.40 12.99 -5.25
N GLU A 80 12.64 12.23 -6.32
CA GLU A 80 11.61 11.98 -7.34
C GLU A 80 10.59 10.96 -6.82
N THR A 81 11.07 9.91 -6.17
CA THR A 81 10.21 8.91 -5.53
C THR A 81 9.32 9.54 -4.46
N ALA A 82 9.87 10.45 -3.64
CA ALA A 82 9.11 11.20 -2.64
C ALA A 82 8.07 12.15 -3.28
N ARG A 83 8.42 12.81 -4.40
CA ARG A 83 7.48 13.66 -5.14
C ARG A 83 6.31 12.85 -5.69
N VAL A 84 6.57 11.70 -6.30
CA VAL A 84 5.53 10.81 -6.82
C VAL A 84 4.66 10.26 -5.68
N LEU A 85 5.22 9.97 -4.51
CA LEU A 85 4.43 9.60 -3.33
C LEU A 85 3.48 10.72 -2.91
N ALA A 86 3.95 11.97 -2.84
CA ALA A 86 3.10 13.12 -2.50
C ALA A 86 1.94 13.30 -3.51
N ILE A 87 2.20 13.06 -4.79
CA ILE A 87 1.16 13.07 -5.84
C ILE A 87 0.17 11.92 -5.62
N CYS A 88 0.65 10.70 -5.31
CA CYS A 88 -0.22 9.57 -5.01
C CYS A 88 -1.13 9.85 -3.81
N VAL A 89 -0.58 10.45 -2.74
CA VAL A 89 -1.36 10.89 -1.57
C VAL A 89 -2.42 11.91 -1.99
N THR A 90 -2.05 12.91 -2.80
CA THR A 90 -2.99 13.92 -3.29
C THR A 90 -4.15 13.30 -4.10
N CYS A 91 -3.87 12.29 -4.91
CA CYS A 91 -4.87 11.61 -5.75
C CYS A 91 -5.73 10.59 -4.97
N CYS A 92 -5.18 9.98 -3.92
CA CYS A 92 -5.81 8.87 -3.21
C CYS A 92 -6.37 9.25 -1.82
N TRP A 93 -6.14 10.46 -1.32
CA TRP A 93 -6.66 10.94 -0.04
C TRP A 93 -7.77 11.97 -0.26
N ALA A 94 -8.96 11.47 -0.60
CA ALA A 94 -10.11 12.29 -0.97
C ALA A 94 -10.62 13.17 0.19
N ASP A 95 -10.87 12.58 1.37
CA ASP A 95 -11.23 13.32 2.58
C ASP A 95 -9.99 13.56 3.45
N ARG A 96 -9.39 14.73 3.30
CA ARG A 96 -8.19 15.13 4.03
C ARG A 96 -8.45 15.42 5.52
N SER A 97 -9.70 15.51 5.96
CA SER A 97 -10.03 15.71 7.38
C SER A 97 -9.87 14.43 8.22
N GLY A 98 -10.02 13.27 7.58
CA GLY A 98 -9.87 11.95 8.19
C GLY A 98 -8.50 11.32 7.98
N SER A 99 -8.41 10.01 8.24
CA SER A 99 -7.21 9.21 8.02
C SER A 99 -6.90 9.08 6.52
N ALA A 100 -5.60 9.11 6.17
CA ALA A 100 -5.14 8.82 4.81
C ALA A 100 -5.36 7.35 4.42
N TRP A 101 -5.22 6.42 5.36
CA TRP A 101 -5.54 5.00 5.12
C TRP A 101 -7.03 4.72 5.37
N PRO A 102 -7.71 3.93 4.51
CA PRO A 102 -7.19 3.24 3.32
C PRO A 102 -7.17 4.09 2.04
N GLY A 103 -7.73 5.30 2.09
CA GLY A 103 -7.84 6.18 0.94
C GLY A 103 -8.82 5.66 -0.13
N THR A 104 -8.82 6.34 -1.27
CA THR A 104 -9.61 6.03 -2.47
C THR A 104 -8.70 5.59 -3.61
N THR A 105 -9.28 5.00 -4.66
CA THR A 105 -8.56 4.67 -5.89
C THR A 105 -8.27 5.95 -6.67
N GLY A 106 -7.00 6.20 -6.97
CA GLY A 106 -6.55 7.13 -7.99
C GLY A 106 -6.08 6.42 -9.26
N THR A 107 -5.66 7.19 -10.27
CA THR A 107 -5.21 6.65 -11.56
C THR A 107 -3.87 7.20 -12.00
N LEU A 108 -3.18 6.46 -12.87
CA LEU A 108 -1.95 6.91 -13.53
C LEU A 108 -2.16 8.21 -14.31
N VAL A 109 -3.36 8.39 -14.88
CA VAL A 109 -3.73 9.63 -15.60
C VAL A 109 -3.75 10.83 -14.64
N GLN A 110 -4.35 10.68 -13.46
CA GLN A 110 -4.34 11.75 -12.44
C GLN A 110 -2.91 12.08 -12.01
N ILE A 111 -2.09 11.05 -11.75
CA ILE A 111 -0.70 11.23 -11.31
C ILE A 111 0.11 11.98 -12.36
N ARG A 112 -0.02 11.61 -13.65
CA ARG A 112 0.65 12.30 -14.76
C ARG A 112 0.18 13.74 -14.90
N SER A 113 -1.13 13.99 -14.75
CA SER A 113 -1.71 15.34 -14.82
C SER A 113 -1.16 16.26 -13.72
N VAL A 114 -1.17 15.82 -12.46
CA VAL A 114 -0.61 16.58 -11.34
C VAL A 114 0.88 16.79 -11.53
N TYR A 115 1.63 15.76 -11.96
CA TYR A 115 3.06 15.87 -12.21
C TYR A 115 3.40 16.92 -13.28
N ALA A 116 2.69 16.90 -14.41
CA ALA A 116 2.88 17.89 -15.49
C ALA A 116 2.53 19.31 -15.02
N ALA A 117 1.42 19.46 -14.28
CA ALA A 117 1.01 20.73 -13.71
C ALA A 117 2.05 21.30 -12.73
N MET A 118 2.64 20.47 -11.87
CA MET A 118 3.73 20.89 -10.97
C MET A 118 4.96 21.39 -11.74
N ARG A 119 5.25 20.80 -12.91
CA ARG A 119 6.40 21.17 -13.74
C ARG A 119 6.14 22.41 -14.59
N GLY A 120 4.89 22.86 -14.73
CA GLY A 120 4.51 24.00 -15.57
C GLY A 120 4.82 23.80 -17.06
N ARG A 121 4.92 22.55 -17.52
CA ARG A 121 5.23 22.20 -18.92
C ARG A 121 4.49 20.95 -19.37
N ALA A 122 4.39 20.78 -20.68
CA ALA A 122 3.87 19.56 -21.28
C ALA A 122 4.71 18.33 -20.85
N GLU A 123 4.02 17.19 -20.76
CA GLU A 123 4.61 15.91 -20.41
C GLU A 123 5.64 15.47 -21.48
N GLN A 124 6.79 15.01 -21.02
CA GLN A 124 7.82 14.40 -21.86
C GLN A 124 7.85 12.89 -21.64
N SER A 125 8.33 12.13 -22.64
CA SER A 125 8.46 10.67 -22.54
C SER A 125 9.34 10.22 -21.36
N SER A 126 10.35 11.02 -21.00
CA SER A 126 11.19 10.79 -19.83
C SER A 126 10.43 10.91 -18.50
N ASP A 127 9.42 11.78 -18.42
CA ASP A 127 8.61 11.93 -17.20
C ASP A 127 7.82 10.65 -16.93
N LEU A 128 7.25 10.02 -17.97
CA LEU A 128 6.52 8.77 -17.81
C LEU A 128 7.43 7.65 -17.28
N THR A 129 8.64 7.51 -17.82
CA THR A 129 9.62 6.52 -17.33
C THR A 129 9.96 6.75 -15.86
N LEU A 130 10.14 8.01 -15.44
CA LEU A 130 10.43 8.38 -14.05
C LEU A 130 9.24 8.08 -13.11
N ILE A 131 8.02 8.41 -13.55
CA ILE A 131 6.79 8.13 -12.80
C ILE A 131 6.64 6.63 -12.62
N ILE A 132 6.74 5.85 -13.69
CA ILE A 132 6.60 4.38 -13.65
C ILE A 132 7.69 3.76 -12.76
N GLY A 133 8.95 4.19 -12.89
CA GLY A 133 10.03 3.73 -12.03
C GLY A 133 9.76 4.02 -10.55
N SER A 134 9.25 5.21 -10.23
CA SER A 134 8.90 5.60 -8.87
C SER A 134 7.71 4.82 -8.32
N LEU A 135 6.65 4.61 -9.13
CA LEU A 135 5.50 3.80 -8.74
C LEU A 135 5.90 2.34 -8.43
N ARG A 136 6.78 1.74 -9.24
CA ARG A 136 7.30 0.39 -8.98
C ARG A 136 8.08 0.32 -7.67
N ARG A 137 8.93 1.30 -7.37
CA ARG A 137 9.65 1.38 -6.08
C ARG A 137 8.71 1.56 -4.89
N LEU A 138 7.74 2.47 -5.00
CA LEU A 138 6.73 2.71 -3.96
C LEU A 138 5.83 1.48 -3.74
N HIS A 139 5.50 0.76 -4.82
CA HIS A 139 4.75 -0.48 -4.77
C HIS A 139 5.54 -1.59 -4.05
N ALA A 140 6.80 -1.81 -4.45
CA ALA A 140 7.67 -2.80 -3.83
C ALA A 140 7.89 -2.53 -2.33
N THR A 141 7.88 -1.25 -1.94
CA THR A 141 8.02 -0.84 -0.54
C THR A 141 6.69 -0.70 0.20
N HIS A 142 5.56 -1.01 -0.43
CA HIS A 142 4.21 -1.00 0.16
C HIS A 142 3.73 0.38 0.67
N TRP A 143 4.28 1.46 0.10
CA TRP A 143 3.74 2.82 0.28
C TRP A 143 2.51 3.06 -0.59
N ILE A 144 2.43 2.39 -1.74
CA ILE A 144 1.26 2.36 -2.61
C ILE A 144 0.94 0.91 -3.01
N ARG A 145 -0.28 0.69 -3.48
CA ARG A 145 -0.68 -0.49 -4.27
C ARG A 145 -0.95 -0.02 -5.69
N TRP A 146 -0.30 -0.63 -6.68
CA TRP A 146 -0.42 -0.20 -8.07
C TRP A 146 -0.82 -1.39 -8.94
N ASN A 147 -2.00 -1.30 -9.54
CA ASN A 147 -2.41 -2.20 -10.61
C ASN A 147 -1.92 -1.61 -11.92
N GLU A 148 -0.75 -2.05 -12.36
CA GLU A 148 -0.10 -1.55 -13.58
C GLU A 148 -0.96 -1.77 -14.83
N LYS A 149 -1.72 -2.87 -14.90
CA LYS A 149 -2.60 -3.19 -16.05
C LYS A 149 -3.80 -2.24 -16.13
N ALA A 150 -4.45 -1.98 -15.00
CA ALA A 150 -5.60 -1.08 -14.93
C ALA A 150 -5.19 0.41 -14.84
N GLY A 151 -3.91 0.69 -14.57
CA GLY A 151 -3.43 2.05 -14.31
C GLY A 151 -4.00 2.63 -13.01
N GLU A 152 -4.37 1.79 -12.04
CA GLU A 152 -5.01 2.21 -10.80
C GLU A 152 -4.03 2.19 -9.63
N VAL A 153 -4.06 3.25 -8.82
CA VAL A 153 -3.19 3.42 -7.65
C VAL A 153 -4.06 3.57 -6.40
N ARG A 154 -3.65 2.91 -5.33
CA ARG A 154 -4.19 3.12 -3.98
C ARG A 154 -3.03 3.36 -3.03
N LEU A 155 -3.32 3.97 -1.90
CA LEU A 155 -2.35 4.00 -0.81
C LEU A 155 -2.05 2.58 -0.33
N GLY A 156 -0.81 2.36 0.12
CA GLY A 156 -0.31 1.09 0.62
C GLY A 156 -0.39 1.02 2.14
N PRO A 157 -0.32 -0.18 2.72
CA PRO A 157 -0.59 -0.40 4.14
C PRO A 157 0.37 0.36 5.07
N ARG A 158 1.58 0.73 4.60
CA ARG A 158 2.50 1.57 5.38
C ARG A 158 1.94 2.94 5.73
N VAL A 159 0.97 3.45 4.98
CA VAL A 159 0.33 4.75 5.28
C VAL A 159 -0.33 4.77 6.64
N ILE A 160 -0.75 3.62 7.18
CA ILE A 160 -1.33 3.56 8.54
C ILE A 160 -0.33 3.97 9.63
N THR A 161 0.98 3.92 9.35
CA THR A 161 2.01 4.26 10.33
C THR A 161 2.25 5.77 10.45
N TRP A 162 1.61 6.59 9.62
CA TRP A 162 1.67 8.05 9.76
C TRP A 162 0.82 8.50 10.94
N ASP A 163 1.47 9.18 11.87
CA ASP A 163 0.79 9.74 13.03
C ASP A 163 -0.01 11.01 12.67
N ALA A 164 -0.65 11.61 13.66
CA ALA A 164 -1.43 12.83 13.45
C ALA A 164 -0.60 14.02 12.96
N GLY A 165 0.69 14.09 13.35
CA GLY A 165 1.64 15.12 12.93
C GLY A 165 2.06 14.94 11.48
N ASP A 166 2.42 13.72 11.09
CA ASP A 166 2.72 13.35 9.70
C ASP A 166 1.53 13.70 8.79
N GLN A 167 0.32 13.31 9.20
CA GLN A 167 -0.90 13.62 8.45
C GLN A 167 -1.18 15.13 8.38
N ALA A 168 -0.86 15.90 9.42
CA ALA A 168 -0.98 17.36 9.38
C ALA A 168 0.01 17.99 8.39
N ALA A 169 1.26 17.54 8.37
CA ALA A 169 2.26 17.98 7.41
C ALA A 169 1.88 17.60 5.97
N LEU A 170 1.37 16.38 5.75
CA LEU A 170 0.90 15.94 4.43
C LEU A 170 -0.31 16.74 3.95
N ARG A 171 -1.25 17.09 4.83
CA ARG A 171 -2.36 18.00 4.50
C ARG A 171 -1.85 19.35 4.01
N ASP A 172 -0.83 19.89 4.68
CA ASP A 172 -0.20 21.16 4.32
C ASP A 172 0.45 21.07 2.95
N LEU A 173 1.26 20.03 2.72
CA LEU A 173 1.88 19.74 1.43
C LEU A 173 0.83 19.63 0.30
N CYS A 174 -0.25 18.88 0.51
CA CYS A 174 -1.30 18.67 -0.48
C CYS A 174 -2.04 19.96 -0.86
N ARG A 175 -2.05 21.00 -0.01
CA ARG A 175 -2.63 22.31 -0.35
C ARG A 175 -1.80 23.11 -1.35
N HIS A 176 -0.52 22.74 -1.53
CA HIS A 176 0.38 23.37 -2.49
C HIS A 176 0.52 22.59 -3.80
N LEU A 177 -0.04 21.39 -3.87
CA LEU A 177 -0.02 20.57 -5.07
C LEU A 177 -1.21 20.91 -5.98
N PRO A 178 -1.06 20.80 -7.31
CA PRO A 178 -2.19 20.94 -8.23
C PRO A 178 -3.31 19.96 -7.91
N ASP A 179 -4.56 20.41 -8.02
CA ASP A 179 -5.71 19.55 -7.81
C ASP A 179 -5.77 18.46 -8.90
N PRO A 180 -5.96 17.18 -8.52
CA PRO A 180 -6.06 16.11 -9.48
C PRO A 180 -7.40 16.21 -10.24
N PRO A 181 -7.42 15.86 -11.53
CA PRO A 181 -8.69 15.70 -12.24
C PRO A 181 -9.50 14.54 -11.61
N PRO A 182 -10.81 14.43 -11.89
CA PRO A 182 -11.61 13.30 -11.43
C PRO A 182 -11.02 11.95 -11.88
N ALA A 183 -11.07 10.94 -10.99
CA ALA A 183 -10.63 9.60 -11.33
C ALA A 183 -11.59 8.96 -12.33
N VAL A 184 -11.05 8.45 -13.44
CA VAL A 184 -11.79 7.62 -14.41
C VAL A 184 -11.26 6.21 -14.29
N LEU A 185 -12.02 5.34 -13.63
CA LEU A 185 -11.64 3.95 -13.40
C LEU A 185 -12.04 3.08 -14.59
N ALA A 186 -11.27 2.03 -14.86
CA ALA A 186 -11.69 1.04 -15.85
C ALA A 186 -12.89 0.26 -15.30
N GLU A 187 -13.95 0.11 -16.09
CA GLU A 187 -15.02 -0.82 -15.72
C GLU A 187 -14.44 -2.23 -15.65
N ALA A 188 -14.69 -2.92 -14.53
CA ALA A 188 -14.32 -4.32 -14.41
C ALA A 188 -15.07 -5.11 -15.50
N PRO A 189 -14.40 -5.98 -16.27
CA PRO A 189 -15.11 -6.86 -17.19
C PRO A 189 -16.11 -7.68 -16.36
N ALA A 190 -17.37 -7.68 -16.79
CA ALA A 190 -18.43 -8.47 -16.17
C ALA A 190 -17.94 -9.91 -16.03
N ALA A 191 -18.08 -10.49 -14.84
CA ALA A 191 -17.74 -11.89 -14.60
C ALA A 191 -18.45 -12.74 -15.66
N GLU A 192 -17.68 -13.48 -16.45
CA GLU A 192 -18.23 -14.44 -17.40
C GLU A 192 -19.11 -15.43 -16.61
N PRO A 193 -20.36 -15.69 -17.03
CA PRO A 193 -21.23 -16.62 -16.33
C PRO A 193 -20.56 -17.99 -16.31
N GLU A 194 -20.44 -18.60 -15.12
CA GLU A 194 -19.93 -19.96 -14.96
C GLU A 194 -20.73 -20.90 -15.89
N PRO A 195 -20.06 -21.75 -16.69
CA PRO A 195 -20.77 -22.68 -17.56
C PRO A 195 -21.57 -23.67 -16.70
N ASP A 196 -22.86 -23.78 -17.01
CA ASP A 196 -23.79 -24.72 -16.35
C ASP A 196 -23.17 -26.12 -16.24
N PRO A 197 -23.30 -26.80 -15.09
CA PRO A 197 -22.83 -28.16 -14.95
C PRO A 197 -23.66 -29.05 -15.89
N VAL A 198 -23.00 -29.61 -16.90
CA VAL A 198 -23.58 -30.61 -17.79
C VAL A 198 -24.10 -31.76 -16.94
N LEU A 199 -25.42 -31.91 -16.90
CA LEU A 199 -26.12 -33.05 -16.32
C LEU A 199 -25.50 -34.33 -16.91
N ALA A 200 -24.93 -35.16 -16.04
CA ALA A 200 -24.55 -36.52 -16.38
C ALA A 200 -25.82 -37.27 -16.77
N THR A 201 -25.98 -37.56 -18.05
CA THR A 201 -26.95 -38.56 -18.49
C THR A 201 -26.38 -39.93 -18.13
N GLU A 202 -26.93 -40.53 -17.08
CA GLU A 202 -26.87 -41.96 -16.87
C GLU A 202 -27.41 -42.66 -18.12
N GLU A 203 -26.59 -43.46 -18.78
CA GLU A 203 -27.06 -44.49 -19.71
C GLU A 203 -26.63 -45.84 -19.16
N ALA A 204 -27.51 -46.38 -18.31
CA ALA A 204 -27.58 -47.80 -18.05
C ALA A 204 -28.55 -48.41 -19.07
N ALA A 205 -28.06 -49.35 -19.90
CA ALA A 205 -28.65 -50.68 -20.14
C ALA A 205 -28.28 -51.26 -21.52
N ASP A 206 -27.84 -52.53 -21.46
CA ASP A 206 -28.01 -53.64 -22.44
C ASP A 206 -27.48 -53.48 -23.88
N GLU A 207 -26.41 -54.23 -24.22
CA GLU A 207 -26.48 -55.59 -24.82
C GLU A 207 -25.11 -56.29 -24.80
#